data_AF-A0A352CT32-F1
#
_entry.id   AF-A0A352CT32-F1
#
_cell.length_a   1.000
_cell.length_b   1.000
_cell.length_c   1.000
_cell.angle_alpha   90.00
_cell.angle_beta   90.00
_cell.angle_gamma   90.00
#
_symmetry.space_group_name_H-M   'P 1'
#
loop_
_entity.id
_entity.type
_entity.pdbx_description
1 polymer ?
#
loop_
_entity_poly.entity_id
_entity_poly.type
_entity_poly.pdbx_seq_one_letter_code
_entity_poly.pdbx_strand_id
1 'polypeptide(L)'
;GAVFGCVFGQLLGIPAGFAAAVGFAAMFGGVTNTMITSILLSAEVFGGVGLPYFGMACMLSFVFSGYNGLFSSQVIIFSKLRARRVMTKVDHRIELDNV
;
A
#
# COMPACT_ATOMS: atom_id res chain seq x y z
N GLY A 1 -6.62 -8.27 4.37
CA GLY A 1 -7.12 -6.88 4.52
C GLY A 1 -8.50 -6.87 5.10
N ALA A 2 -9.53 -7.07 4.27
CA ALA A 2 -10.94 -7.00 4.68
C ALA A 2 -11.31 -7.94 5.82
N VAL A 3 -10.94 -9.22 5.75
CA VAL A 3 -11.26 -10.22 6.81
C VAL A 3 -10.68 -9.81 8.17
N PHE A 4 -9.41 -9.39 8.19
CA PHE A 4 -8.77 -8.88 9.40
C PHE A 4 -9.47 -7.61 9.91
N GLY A 5 -9.84 -6.69 9.01
CA GLY A 5 -10.62 -5.50 9.32
C GLY A 5 -12.00 -5.83 9.92
N CYS A 6 -12.71 -6.84 9.40
CA CYS A 6 -14.00 -7.30 9.95
C CYS A 6 -13.86 -7.83 11.38
N VAL A 7 -12.82 -8.61 11.65
CA VAL A 7 -12.57 -9.20 12.99
C VAL A 7 -12.22 -8.11 13.99
N PHE A 8 -11.33 -7.18 13.61
CA PHE A 8 -10.92 -6.08 14.48
C PHE A 8 -12.03 -5.04 14.67
N GLY A 9 -12.84 -4.79 13.63
CA GLY A 9 -14.01 -3.90 13.69
C GLY A 9 -15.08 -4.42 14.66
N GLN A 10 -15.34 -5.72 14.65
CA GLN A 10 -16.24 -6.36 15.63
C GLN A 10 -15.71 -6.22 17.06
N LEU A 11 -14.40 -6.31 17.26
CA LEU A 11 -13.77 -6.13 18.57
C LEU A 11 -13.85 -4.68 19.10
N LEU A 12 -13.78 -3.69 18.19
CA LEU A 12 -13.84 -2.27 18.52
C LEU A 12 -15.28 -1.71 18.57
N GLY A 13 -16.30 -2.50 18.25
CA GLY A 13 -17.70 -2.04 18.19
C GLY A 13 -18.01 -1.12 17.00
N ILE A 14 -17.16 -1.11 15.96
CA ILE A 14 -17.33 -0.31 14.75
C ILE A 14 -18.09 -1.15 13.69
N PRO A 15 -18.91 -0.54 12.81
CA PRO A 15 -19.57 -1.27 11.73
C PRO A 15 -18.57 -2.11 10.93
N ALA A 16 -18.78 -3.42 10.89
CA ALA A 16 -17.83 -4.36 10.29
C ALA A 16 -17.50 -4.02 8.83
N GLY A 17 -18.47 -3.49 8.06
CA GLY A 17 -18.26 -3.04 6.68
C GLY A 17 -17.27 -1.89 6.55
N PHE A 18 -17.29 -0.93 7.48
CA PHE A 18 -16.35 0.20 7.48
C PHE A 18 -14.93 -0.27 7.82
N ALA A 19 -14.80 -1.09 8.87
CA ALA A 19 -13.51 -1.64 9.27
C ALA A 19 -12.91 -2.57 8.20
N ALA A 20 -13.75 -3.34 7.49
CA ALA A 20 -13.35 -4.15 6.35
C ALA A 20 -12.78 -3.30 5.20
N ALA A 21 -13.45 -2.19 4.87
CA ALA A 21 -13.02 -1.27 3.83
C ALA A 21 -11.63 -0.68 4.15
N VAL A 22 -11.40 -0.26 5.40
CA VAL A 22 -10.11 0.29 5.85
C VAL A 22 -9.01 -0.77 5.76
N GLY A 23 -9.29 -1.99 6.23
CA GLY A 23 -8.33 -3.10 6.15
C GLY A 23 -8.01 -3.53 4.72
N PHE A 24 -8.97 -3.45 3.79
CA PHE A 24 -8.76 -3.68 2.36
C PHE A 24 -7.83 -2.63 1.76
N ALA A 25 -8.16 -1.34 1.92
CA ALA A 25 -7.38 -0.24 1.37
C ALA A 25 -5.94 -0.21 1.91
N ALA A 26 -5.78 -0.42 3.22
CA ALA A 26 -4.45 -0.44 3.85
C ALA A 26 -3.57 -1.57 3.30
N MET A 27 -4.10 -2.79 3.17
CA MET A 27 -3.33 -3.92 2.65
C MET A 27 -2.99 -3.72 1.16
N PHE A 28 -3.96 -3.28 0.35
CA PHE A 28 -3.76 -3.07 -1.08
C PHE A 28 -2.70 -1.99 -1.36
N GLY A 29 -2.78 -0.86 -0.66
CA GLY A 29 -1.80 0.24 -0.79
C GLY A 29 -0.40 -0.14 -0.32
N GLY A 30 -0.28 -1.00 0.71
CA GLY A 30 0.99 -1.53 1.19
C GLY A 30 1.65 -2.46 0.17
N VAL A 31 0.92 -3.49 -0.28
CA VAL A 31 1.45 -4.53 -1.19
C VAL A 31 1.86 -3.96 -2.55
N THR A 32 1.08 -3.03 -3.09
CA THR A 32 1.32 -2.43 -4.42
C THR A 32 2.22 -1.21 -4.40
N ASN A 33 2.57 -0.68 -3.22
CA ASN A 33 3.28 0.60 -3.10
C ASN A 33 2.62 1.75 -3.90
N THR A 34 1.28 1.77 -4.00
CA THR A 34 0.54 2.83 -4.71
C THR A 34 -0.43 3.55 -3.78
N MET A 35 0.02 4.68 -3.21
CA MET A 35 -0.77 5.43 -2.23
C MET A 35 -2.02 6.08 -2.85
N ILE A 36 -1.84 6.79 -3.97
CA ILE A 36 -2.92 7.52 -4.65
C ILE A 36 -3.96 6.57 -5.24
N THR A 37 -3.50 5.51 -5.93
CA THR A 37 -4.38 4.52 -6.56
C THR A 37 -5.22 3.77 -5.52
N SER A 38 -4.63 3.41 -4.38
CA SER A 38 -5.37 2.75 -3.30
C SER A 38 -6.47 3.63 -2.71
N ILE A 39 -6.21 4.93 -2.52
CA ILE A 39 -7.20 5.88 -2.02
C ILE A 39 -8.36 6.03 -3.01
N LEU A 40 -8.06 6.25 -4.29
CA LEU A 40 -9.09 6.36 -5.34
C LEU A 40 -9.92 5.08 -5.47
N LEU A 41 -9.27 3.91 -5.46
CA LEU A 41 -9.95 2.62 -5.50
C LEU A 41 -10.93 2.46 -4.32
N SER A 42 -10.49 2.79 -3.10
CA SER A 42 -11.34 2.71 -1.92
C SER A 42 -12.50 3.71 -1.96
N ALA A 43 -12.28 4.89 -2.54
CA ALA A 43 -13.30 5.93 -2.68
C ALA A 43 -14.44 5.50 -3.59
N GLU A 44 -14.10 4.92 -4.75
CA GLU A 44 -15.06 4.44 -5.75
C GLU A 44 -15.84 3.22 -5.26
N VAL A 45 -15.18 2.27 -4.58
CA VAL A 45 -15.84 1.04 -4.10
C VAL A 45 -16.75 1.28 -2.90
N PHE A 46 -16.36 2.15 -1.97
CA PHE A 46 -17.07 2.34 -0.70
C PHE A 46 -17.82 3.68 -0.59
N GLY A 47 -17.81 4.50 -1.64
CA GLY A 47 -18.63 5.72 -1.73
C GLY A 47 -18.10 6.92 -0.95
N GLY A 48 -16.78 7.01 -0.73
CA GLY A 48 -16.11 8.20 -0.17
C GLY A 48 -16.39 8.55 1.30
N VAL A 49 -17.33 7.86 1.96
CA VAL A 49 -17.67 8.08 3.37
C VAL A 49 -16.51 7.59 4.25
N GLY A 50 -15.65 8.52 4.68
CA GLY A 50 -14.44 8.18 5.46
C GLY A 50 -13.12 8.18 4.68
N LEU A 51 -13.08 8.85 3.51
CA LEU A 51 -11.86 9.13 2.74
C LEU A 51 -10.59 9.44 3.59
N PRO A 52 -10.63 10.31 4.61
CA PRO A 52 -9.44 10.60 5.40
C PRO A 52 -8.93 9.38 6.20
N TYR A 53 -9.82 8.49 6.66
CA TYR A 53 -9.43 7.27 7.36
C TYR A 53 -8.75 6.27 6.42
N PHE A 54 -9.28 6.11 5.20
CA PHE A 54 -8.63 5.28 4.17
C PHE A 54 -7.26 5.83 3.79
N GLY A 55 -7.14 7.16 3.64
CA GLY A 55 -5.88 7.84 3.35
C GLY A 55 -4.82 7.62 4.44
N MET A 56 -5.19 7.82 5.71
CA MET A 56 -4.28 7.59 6.84
C MET A 56 -3.83 6.13 6.95
N ALA A 57 -4.74 5.18 6.77
CA ALA A 57 -4.42 3.75 6.82
C ALA A 57 -3.50 3.33 5.65
N CYS A 58 -3.76 3.84 4.45
CA CYS A 58 -2.88 3.62 3.28
C CYS A 58 -1.50 4.24 3.49
N MET A 59 -1.42 5.44 4.06
CA MET A 59 -0.16 6.11 4.38
C MET A 59 0.69 5.32 5.37
N LEU A 60 0.10 4.87 6.48
CA LEU A 60 0.80 4.04 7.47
C LEU A 60 1.32 2.75 6.83
N SER A 61 0.47 2.04 6.09
CA SER A 61 0.86 0.80 5.40
C SER A 61 1.98 1.02 4.38
N PHE A 62 1.93 2.11 3.62
CA PHE A 62 2.95 2.49 2.64
C PHE A 62 4.31 2.81 3.28
N VAL A 63 4.31 3.43 4.46
CA VAL A 63 5.52 3.70 5.23
C VAL A 63 6.10 2.39 5.78
N PHE A 64 5.28 1.49 6.32
CA PHE A 64 5.72 0.19 6.85
C PHE A 64 6.22 -0.77 5.75
N SER A 65 5.65 -0.75 4.54
CA SER A 65 6.06 -1.64 3.44
C SER A 65 7.43 -1.27 2.82
N GLY A 66 7.90 -0.03 3.03
CA GLY A 66 9.22 0.40 2.58
C GLY A 66 9.41 0.31 1.06
N TYR A 67 10.43 -0.41 0.60
CA TYR A 67 10.70 -0.66 -0.83
C TYR A 67 10.29 -2.07 -1.28
N ASN A 68 9.76 -2.87 -0.36
CA ASN A 68 9.29 -4.21 -0.66
C ASN A 68 7.83 -4.09 -1.13
N GLY A 69 7.63 -4.29 -2.43
CA GLY A 69 6.31 -4.39 -3.06
C GLY A 69 6.24 -5.65 -3.89
N LEU A 70 5.02 -6.06 -4.23
CA LEU A 70 4.77 -7.22 -5.07
C LEU A 70 5.47 -7.10 -6.45
N PHE A 71 5.68 -5.88 -6.91
CA PHE A 71 6.39 -5.58 -8.15
C PHE A 71 7.87 -5.31 -7.89
N SER A 72 8.71 -6.35 -7.96
CA SER A 72 10.17 -6.21 -7.82
C SER A 72 10.82 -5.38 -8.93
N SER A 73 10.12 -5.16 -10.06
CA SER A 73 10.55 -4.29 -11.16
C SER A 73 10.09 -2.82 -11.01
N GLN A 74 9.38 -2.47 -9.93
CA GLN A 74 8.92 -1.10 -9.71
C GLN A 74 10.13 -0.21 -9.39
N VAL A 75 10.48 0.66 -10.34
CA VAL A 75 11.60 1.60 -10.19
C VAL A 75 11.18 2.74 -9.27
N ILE A 76 11.67 2.72 -8.02
CA ILE A 76 11.45 3.80 -7.06
C ILE A 76 12.57 4.83 -7.25
N ILE A 77 12.30 5.87 -8.04
CA ILE A 77 13.30 6.86 -8.49
C ILE A 77 13.79 7.78 -7.34
N PHE A 78 12.97 7.95 -6.29
CA PHE A 78 13.27 8.82 -5.14
C PHE A 78 13.05 8.08 -3.83
N SER A 79 13.99 8.20 -2.88
CA SER A 79 13.83 7.61 -1.56
C SER A 79 12.68 8.27 -0.78
N LYS A 80 11.81 7.47 -0.16
CA LYS A 80 10.58 7.93 0.53
C LYS A 80 10.84 8.81 1.77
N LEU A 81 12.05 8.78 2.34
CA LEU A 81 12.42 9.45 3.61
C LEU A 81 13.56 10.47 3.46
N ARG A 82 14.25 10.48 2.32
CA ARG A 82 15.39 11.37 2.04
C ARG A 82 15.41 11.69 0.56
N ALA A 83 15.64 12.95 0.21
CA ALA A 83 15.88 13.37 -1.17
C ALA A 83 17.25 12.86 -1.68
N ARG A 84 17.41 11.54 -1.76
CA ARG A 84 18.49 10.84 -2.45
C ARG A 84 17.86 10.06 -3.59
N ARG A 85 18.39 10.24 -4.80
CA ARG A 85 18.13 9.33 -5.91
C ARG A 85 18.74 7.98 -5.53
N VAL A 86 17.90 6.97 -5.35
CA VAL A 86 18.36 5.59 -5.17
C VAL A 86 18.09 4.89 -6.49
N MET A 87 19.11 4.76 -7.34
CA MET A 87 19.04 3.90 -8.53
C MET A 87 19.36 2.45 -8.12
N THR A 88 18.53 1.85 -7.27
CA THR A 88 18.59 0.39 -7.10
C THR A 88 17.71 -0.25 -8.18
N LYS A 89 18.34 -0.65 -9.29
CA LYS A 89 17.88 -1.85 -9.99
C LYS A 89 18.25 -3.03 -9.09
N VAL A 90 17.29 -3.91 -8.79
CA VAL A 90 17.64 -5.27 -8.36
C VAL A 90 18.40 -5.87 -9.54
N ASP A 91 19.71 -6.00 -9.32
CA ASP A 91 20.67 -6.45 -10.31
C ASP A 91 20.47 -7.94 -10.56
N HIS A 92 19.90 -8.29 -11.71
CA HIS A 92 19.84 -9.69 -12.17
C HIS A 92 20.02 -9.80 -13.69
N ARG A 93 20.69 -8.82 -14.30
CA ARG A 93 21.04 -8.83 -15.74
C ARG A 93 22.46 -8.34 -15.96
N ILE A 94 23.42 -8.86 -15.19
CA ILE A 94 24.87 -8.67 -15.42
C ILE A 94 25.60 -10.00 -15.72
N GLU A 95 24.93 -11.16 -15.64
CA GLU A 95 25.55 -12.47 -15.91
C GLU A 95 25.37 -13.04 -17.34
N LEU A 96 24.79 -12.29 -18.28
CA LEU A 96 24.60 -12.76 -19.66
C LEU A 96 25.30 -11.94 -20.74
N ASP A 97 26.09 -10.91 -20.38
CA ASP A 97 26.92 -10.15 -21.33
C ASP A 97 28.42 -10.51 -21.24
N ASN A 98 28.78 -11.62 -20.59
CA ASN A 98 30.15 -12.17 -20.53
C ASN A 98 30.23 -13.63 -21.02
N VAL A 99 29.52 -13.96 -22.12
CA VAL A 99 29.73 -15.19 -22.90
C VAL A 99 29.76 -14.86 -24.39
#